data_AF-A0A934JQY5-F1
#
_entry.id   AF-A0A934JQY5-F1
#
_cell.length_a   1.000
_cell.length_b   1.000
_cell.length_c   1.000
_cell.angle_alpha   90.00
_cell.angle_beta   90.00
_cell.angle_gamma   90.00
#
_symmetry.space_group_name_H-M   'P 1'
#
loop_
_entity.id
_entity.type
_entity.pdbx_description
1 polymer ?
#
loop_
_entity_poly.entity_id
_entity_poly.type
_entity_poly.pdbx_seq_one_letter_code
_entity_poly.pdbx_strand_id
1 'polypeptide(L)'
;MTDPTEWVAQFVAELAAGGDDAVSVGAVDASTVGALLRIAREVAHGSERFNAPLSTYVAGRYVAARVAAGADEATAIAEVEETIRRMLAAPPAG
;
A
#
# COMPACT_ATOMS: atom_id res chain seq x y z
N MET A 1 -9.69 0.56 -19.18
CA MET A 1 -8.78 1.22 -18.23
C MET A 1 -8.96 2.71 -18.46
N THR A 2 -9.53 3.45 -17.51
CA THR A 2 -9.84 4.88 -17.65
C THR A 2 -8.56 5.70 -17.81
N ASP A 3 -8.59 6.77 -18.62
CA ASP A 3 -7.45 7.67 -18.73
C ASP A 3 -7.11 8.28 -17.35
N PRO A 4 -5.84 8.31 -16.91
CA PRO A 4 -5.48 8.83 -15.59
C PRO A 4 -5.90 10.28 -15.36
N THR A 5 -5.93 11.10 -16.41
CA THR A 5 -6.35 12.51 -16.34
C THR A 5 -7.87 12.60 -16.16
N GLU A 6 -8.63 11.77 -16.88
CA GLU A 6 -10.09 11.65 -16.70
C GLU A 6 -10.44 11.18 -15.29
N TRP A 7 -9.71 10.19 -14.76
CA TRP A 7 -9.91 9.71 -13.40
C TRP A 7 -9.61 10.79 -12.35
N VAL A 8 -8.50 11.53 -12.48
CA VAL A 8 -8.14 12.63 -11.56
C VAL A 8 -9.19 13.75 -11.61
N ALA A 9 -9.66 14.12 -12.80
CA ALA A 9 -10.71 15.13 -12.94
C ALA A 9 -12.02 14.69 -12.26
N GLN A 10 -12.41 13.43 -12.43
CA GLN A 10 -13.57 12.86 -11.74
C GLN A 10 -13.37 12.87 -10.22
N PHE A 11 -12.19 12.46 -9.73
CA PHE A 11 -11.90 12.44 -8.30
C PHE A 11 -11.96 13.84 -7.66
N VAL A 12 -11.43 14.86 -8.35
CA VAL A 12 -11.55 16.27 -7.92
C VAL A 12 -13.01 16.72 -7.86
N ALA A 13 -13.84 16.33 -8.83
CA ALA A 13 -15.26 16.68 -8.84
C ALA A 13 -16.02 16.03 -7.67
N GLU A 14 -15.75 14.76 -7.37
CA GLU A 14 -16.36 14.05 -6.23
C GLU A 14 -15.94 14.66 -4.88
N LEU A 15 -14.66 15.04 -4.72
CA LEU A 15 -14.19 15.73 -3.52
C LEU A 15 -14.87 17.10 -3.34
N ALA A 16 -15.05 17.85 -4.42
CA ALA A 16 -15.73 19.14 -4.40
C ALA A 16 -17.23 18.99 -4.06
N ALA A 17 -17.88 17.91 -4.51
CA ALA A 17 -19.28 17.64 -4.19
C ALA A 17 -19.52 17.23 -2.71
N GLY A 18 -18.48 16.72 -2.04
CA GLY A 18 -18.55 16.26 -0.65
C GLY A 18 -17.92 17.19 0.40
N GLY A 19 -17.30 18.31 -0.02
CA GLY A 19 -16.54 19.22 0.85
C GLY A 19 -17.26 20.54 1.17
N ASP A 20 -16.77 21.25 2.19
CA ASP A 20 -17.13 22.65 2.46
C ASP A 20 -16.59 23.54 1.32
N ASP A 21 -17.36 24.53 0.87
CA ASP A 21 -17.11 25.38 -0.32
C ASP A 21 -15.74 26.11 -0.36
N ALA A 22 -14.96 26.04 0.71
CA ALA A 22 -13.69 26.76 0.88
C ALA A 22 -12.46 26.05 0.25
N VAL A 23 -12.51 24.77 -0.10
CA VAL A 23 -11.34 24.02 -0.58
C VAL A 23 -11.48 23.63 -2.05
N SER A 24 -10.69 24.29 -2.93
CA SER A 24 -10.58 23.94 -4.35
C SER A 24 -9.21 23.32 -4.65
N VAL A 25 -9.21 22.14 -5.29
CA VAL A 25 -7.98 21.40 -5.68
C VAL A 25 -7.41 21.88 -7.02
N GLY A 26 -8.15 22.71 -7.77
CA GLY A 26 -7.73 23.21 -9.08
C GLY A 26 -7.65 22.13 -10.17
N ALA A 27 -7.49 22.54 -11.43
CA ALA A 27 -7.28 21.59 -12.53
C ALA A 27 -5.84 21.05 -12.51
N VAL A 28 -5.68 19.75 -12.71
CA VAL A 28 -4.37 19.09 -12.81
C VAL A 28 -4.11 18.72 -14.27
N ASP A 29 -3.09 19.31 -14.88
CA ASP A 29 -2.74 19.02 -16.28
C ASP A 29 -2.04 17.65 -16.44
N ALA A 30 -2.05 17.13 -17.67
CA ALA A 30 -1.48 15.81 -17.98
C ALA A 30 0.02 15.68 -17.69
N SER A 31 0.80 16.76 -17.79
CA SER A 31 2.22 16.75 -17.48
C SER A 31 2.46 16.60 -15.97
N THR A 32 1.63 17.27 -15.17
CA THR A 32 1.59 17.17 -13.71
C THR A 32 1.14 15.77 -13.26
N VAL A 33 0.07 15.22 -13.85
CA VAL A 33 -0.36 13.83 -13.59
C VAL A 33 0.78 12.84 -13.88
N GLY A 34 1.43 12.97 -15.03
CA GLY A 34 2.55 12.10 -15.41
C GLY A 34 3.74 12.19 -14.45
N ALA A 35 4.06 13.39 -13.94
CA ALA A 35 5.13 13.57 -12.95
C ALA A 35 4.77 12.93 -11.60
N LEU A 36 3.54 13.14 -11.11
CA LEU A 36 3.08 12.57 -9.84
C LEU A 36 3.04 11.04 -9.89
N LEU A 37 2.56 10.45 -10.99
CA LEU A 37 2.55 9.00 -11.15
C LEU A 37 3.97 8.41 -11.17
N ARG A 38 4.94 9.10 -11.79
CA ARG A 38 6.35 8.68 -11.73
C ARG A 38 6.89 8.74 -10.31
N ILE A 39 6.66 9.83 -9.58
CA ILE A 39 7.10 9.96 -8.18
C ILE A 39 6.47 8.86 -7.32
N ALA A 40 5.15 8.66 -7.44
CA ALA A 40 4.44 7.61 -6.70
C ALA A 40 5.00 6.22 -7.01
N ARG A 41 5.32 5.94 -8.28
CA ARG A 41 5.95 4.68 -8.70
C ARG A 41 7.32 4.50 -8.07
N GLU A 42 8.19 5.52 -8.10
CA GLU A 42 9.52 5.45 -7.51
C GLU A 42 9.45 5.22 -5.98
N VAL A 43 8.57 5.95 -5.30
CA VAL A 43 8.35 5.78 -3.86
C VAL A 43 7.80 4.39 -3.54
N ALA A 44 6.79 3.91 -4.27
CA ALA A 44 6.23 2.58 -4.08
C ALA A 44 7.29 1.50 -4.31
N HIS A 45 8.03 1.59 -5.42
CA HIS A 45 9.08 0.61 -5.75
C HIS A 45 10.23 0.62 -4.74
N GLY A 46 10.69 1.80 -4.32
CA GLY A 46 11.70 1.94 -3.27
C GLY A 46 11.23 1.38 -1.92
N SER A 47 9.98 1.67 -1.55
CA SER A 47 9.37 1.15 -0.31
C SER A 47 9.24 -0.36 -0.33
N GLU A 48 8.79 -0.94 -1.44
CA GLU A 48 8.73 -2.39 -1.64
C GLU A 48 10.13 -3.01 -1.52
N ARG A 49 11.11 -2.43 -2.22
CA ARG A 49 12.50 -2.92 -2.23
C ARG A 49 13.15 -2.90 -0.85
N PHE A 50 12.76 -1.98 0.03
CA PHE A 50 13.28 -1.93 1.40
C PHE A 50 12.49 -2.82 2.36
N ASN A 51 11.16 -2.72 2.34
CA ASN A 51 10.31 -3.37 3.33
C ASN A 51 10.11 -4.87 3.06
N ALA A 52 10.01 -5.29 1.79
CA ALA A 52 9.75 -6.70 1.47
C ALA A 52 10.89 -7.63 1.94
N PRO A 53 12.19 -7.35 1.71
CA PRO A 53 13.24 -8.22 2.22
C PRO A 53 13.27 -8.30 3.75
N LEU A 54 13.01 -7.19 4.44
CA LEU A 54 13.01 -7.13 5.90
C LEU A 54 11.83 -7.91 6.49
N SER A 55 10.62 -7.72 5.95
CA SER A 55 9.44 -8.45 6.40
C SER A 55 9.57 -9.94 6.13
N THR A 56 10.10 -10.35 4.98
CA THR A 56 10.39 -11.76 4.68
C THR A 56 11.45 -12.35 5.60
N TYR A 57 12.50 -11.60 5.93
CA TYR A 57 13.51 -12.06 6.90
C TYR A 57 12.88 -12.32 8.27
N VAL A 58 12.09 -11.37 8.79
CA VAL A 58 11.40 -11.50 10.09
C VAL A 58 10.42 -12.68 10.07
N ALA A 59 9.66 -12.84 8.99
CA ALA A 59 8.77 -13.99 8.81
C ALA A 59 9.52 -15.32 8.88
N GLY A 60 10.66 -15.45 8.19
CA GLY A 60 11.49 -16.65 8.26
C GLY A 60 12.05 -16.92 9.66
N ARG A 61 12.46 -15.87 10.39
CA ARG A 61 12.91 -15.99 11.79
C ARG A 61 11.79 -16.48 12.71
N TYR A 62 10.57 -16.01 12.50
CA TYR A 62 9.40 -16.49 13.23
C TYR A 62 9.11 -17.97 12.97
N VAL A 63 9.07 -18.38 11.70
CA VAL A 63 8.85 -19.79 11.31
C VAL A 63 9.90 -20.69 11.96
N ALA A 64 11.18 -20.32 11.87
CA ALA A 64 12.26 -21.08 12.49
C ALA A 64 12.09 -21.21 14.02
N ALA A 65 11.65 -20.14 14.70
CA ALA A 65 11.39 -20.18 16.13
C ALA A 65 10.19 -21.08 16.49
N ARG A 66 9.12 -21.08 15.68
CA ARG A 66 7.95 -21.94 15.86
C ARG A 66 8.29 -23.41 15.67
N VAL A 67 9.05 -23.74 14.62
CA VAL A 67 9.54 -25.09 14.37
C VAL A 67 10.44 -25.58 15.52
N ALA A 68 11.35 -24.72 16.00
CA ALA A 68 12.18 -25.05 17.17
C ALA A 68 11.35 -25.29 18.46
N ALA A 69 10.16 -24.70 18.57
CA ALA A 69 9.21 -24.93 19.64
C ALA A 69 8.29 -26.14 19.41
N GLY A 70 8.51 -26.91 18.34
CA GLY A 70 7.78 -28.14 18.03
C GLY A 70 6.53 -27.97 17.17
N ALA A 71 6.31 -26.78 16.58
CA ALA A 71 5.25 -26.61 15.59
C ALA A 71 5.62 -27.23 14.24
N ASP A 72 4.61 -27.63 13.47
CA ASP A 72 4.76 -27.96 12.06
C ASP A 72 5.07 -26.70 11.23
N GLU A 73 5.92 -26.85 10.21
CA GLU A 73 6.40 -25.73 9.39
C GLU A 73 5.28 -25.09 8.58
N ALA A 74 4.39 -25.88 7.97
CA ALA A 74 3.27 -25.36 7.20
C ALA A 74 2.29 -24.56 8.09
N THR A 75 2.07 -25.04 9.31
CA THR A 75 1.28 -24.31 10.32
C THR A 75 1.92 -22.95 10.66
N ALA A 76 3.24 -22.91 10.88
CA ALA A 76 3.94 -21.66 11.18
C ALA A 76 3.93 -20.66 10.00
N ILE A 77 3.99 -21.14 8.76
CA ILE A 77 3.84 -20.30 7.56
C ILE A 77 2.41 -19.73 7.49
N ALA A 78 1.38 -20.54 7.74
CA ALA A 78 -0.01 -20.08 7.73
C ALA A 78 -0.27 -19.00 8.81
N GLU A 79 0.35 -19.11 9.98
CA GLU A 79 0.31 -18.08 11.04
C GLU A 79 0.89 -16.73 10.55
N VAL A 80 1.97 -16.75 9.77
CA VAL A 80 2.57 -15.56 9.14
C VAL A 80 1.61 -14.97 8.11
N GLU A 81 1.08 -15.78 7.20
CA GLU A 81 0.16 -15.32 6.15
C GLU A 81 -1.10 -14.67 6.72
N GLU A 82 -1.70 -15.27 7.75
CA GLU A 82 -2.85 -14.70 8.46
C GLU A 82 -2.49 -13.36 9.11
N THR A 83 -1.29 -13.25 9.70
CA THR A 83 -0.84 -11.99 10.29
C THR A 83 -0.65 -10.89 9.25
N ILE A 84 -0.03 -11.20 8.11
CA ILE A 84 0.12 -10.24 6.99
C ILE A 84 -1.25 -9.82 6.46
N ARG A 85 -2.18 -10.76 6.25
CA ARG A 85 -3.54 -10.45 5.80
C ARG A 85 -4.27 -9.50 6.76
N ARG A 86 -4.18 -9.73 8.07
CA ARG A 86 -4.77 -8.82 9.07
C ARG A 86 -4.14 -7.43 9.05
N MET A 87 -2.81 -7.35 8.94
CA MET A 87 -2.10 -6.07 8.89
C MET A 87 -2.44 -5.25 7.63
N LEU A 88 -2.66 -5.90 6.49
CA LEU A 88 -3.01 -5.23 5.23
C LEU A 88 -4.51 -4.92 5.12
N ALA A 89 -5.37 -5.61 5.86
CA ALA A 89 -6.82 -5.36 5.87
C ALA A 89 -7.22 -4.21 6.83
N ALA A 90 -6.41 -3.92 7.85
CA ALA A 90 -6.62 -2.81 8.75
C ALA A 90 -5.88 -1.54 8.26
N PRO A 91 -6.48 -0.34 8.33
CA PRO A 91 -5.70 0.89 8.13
C PRO A 91 -4.57 0.92 9.17
N PRO A 92 -3.36 1.40 8.80
CA PRO A 92 -2.28 1.53 9.76
C PRO A 92 -2.77 2.39 10.93
N ALA A 93 -2.57 1.92 12.16
CA ALA A 93 -2.77 2.74 13.33
C ALA A 93 -1.79 3.93 13.22
N GLY A 94 -2.35 5.13 13.05
CA GLY A 94 -1.60 6.38 13.04
C GLY A 94 -0.93 6.67 14.37
#